data_AF-A0A395NXL5-F1
#
_entry.id   AF-A0A395NXL5-F1
#
_cell.length_a   1.000
_cell.length_b   1.000
_cell.length_c   1.000
_cell.angle_alpha   90.00
_cell.angle_beta   90.00
_cell.angle_gamma   90.00
#
_symmetry.space_group_name_H-M   'P 1'
#
loop_
_entity.id
_entity.type
_entity.pdbx_description
1 polymer ?
#
loop_
_entity_poly.entity_id
_entity_poly.type
_entity_poly.pdbx_seq_one_letter_code
_entity_poly.pdbx_strand_id
1 'polypeptide(L)'
;MYFKPYSGTGGLTENGIPIQQAARLYPRSREETKKRDNEFCLTERVHEAELSQVKSPPEPAHKWVVTLEEDTFTEEKYLVYENYQRVVHGDEPHERTRHSFERFLCSSPLQRRVMVGPDGRKRRLGSYHQCYRLDGVLVAIGVLDLLPQSVSSVYFLYHESVHRFAPGKLGALYEIALAVEDGYRWWYPGFYIHSCPKMKYKIDYGPQYILDPDTLDWRLLDKRILSILAKDTYTSLSEASNEDISESPAISSAEPTNNAADRDMEMPTSSDDSPEDTSADEDAEDVYDSLFRSKMPGIASVASMETLDLDHIVLRIFPTGPLFETSDLVGWRHSNIREPSGIKHSIAQLIAAMGPDLMDRICLDLVRRQV
;
A
#
# COMPACT_ATOMS: atom_id res chain seq x y z
N MET A 1 7.82 13.84 -13.52
CA MET A 1 6.68 14.22 -14.39
C MET A 1 6.65 15.74 -14.55
N TYR A 2 6.92 16.26 -15.74
CA TYR A 2 6.59 17.65 -16.07
C TYR A 2 5.10 17.68 -16.43
N PHE A 3 4.26 18.17 -15.52
CA PHE A 3 2.96 18.69 -15.95
C PHE A 3 3.26 19.96 -16.74
N LYS A 4 3.37 19.83 -18.07
CA LYS A 4 3.30 20.99 -18.95
C LYS A 4 2.01 21.72 -18.60
N PRO A 5 2.05 23.03 -18.25
CA PRO A 5 0.82 23.79 -18.21
C PRO A 5 0.21 23.70 -19.60
N TYR A 6 -1.06 23.33 -19.64
CA TYR A 6 -1.84 23.26 -20.87
C TYR A 6 -1.97 24.69 -21.43
N SER A 7 -0.94 25.16 -22.13
CA SER A 7 -0.97 26.35 -22.97
C SER A 7 -1.53 25.92 -24.32
N GLY A 8 -2.84 25.76 -24.39
CA GLY A 8 -3.52 25.24 -25.58
C GLY A 8 -4.94 25.75 -25.66
N THR A 9 -5.10 26.90 -26.31
CA THR A 9 -6.33 27.29 -26.99
C THR A 9 -6.76 26.17 -27.93
N GLY A 10 -7.90 25.52 -27.67
CA GLY A 10 -8.48 24.55 -28.60
C GLY A 10 -9.05 23.31 -27.91
N GLY A 11 -10.24 23.46 -27.37
CA GLY A 11 -11.09 22.36 -26.89
C GLY A 11 -12.49 22.91 -26.69
N LEU A 12 -13.28 22.96 -27.76
CA LEU A 12 -14.69 23.32 -27.71
C LEU A 12 -15.43 22.20 -26.97
N THR A 13 -15.59 22.36 -25.66
CA THR A 13 -16.73 21.79 -24.95
C THR A 13 -17.75 22.93 -24.80
N GLU A 14 -19.03 22.64 -24.98
CA GLU A 14 -20.15 23.57 -24.74
C GLU A 14 -20.19 24.11 -23.27
N ASN A 15 -19.25 23.71 -22.42
CA ASN A 15 -19.13 24.07 -21.01
C ASN A 15 -17.87 24.92 -20.68
N GLY A 16 -17.18 25.51 -21.66
CA GLY A 16 -15.98 26.35 -21.44
C GLY A 16 -16.22 27.75 -20.84
N ILE A 17 -17.48 28.12 -20.59
CA ILE A 17 -17.92 29.46 -20.19
C ILE A 17 -17.49 29.83 -18.75
N PRO A 18 -17.59 28.94 -17.73
CA PRO A 18 -17.32 29.31 -16.35
C PRO A 18 -15.84 29.62 -16.08
N ILE A 19 -14.89 28.88 -16.66
CA ILE A 19 -13.45 29.09 -16.43
C ILE A 19 -13.00 30.45 -17.02
N GLN A 20 -13.45 30.78 -18.22
CA GLN A 20 -13.12 32.06 -18.85
C GLN A 20 -13.75 33.25 -18.12
N GLN A 21 -14.98 33.07 -17.62
CA GLN A 21 -15.66 34.09 -16.83
C GLN A 21 -15.01 34.26 -15.44
N ALA A 22 -14.65 33.17 -14.76
CA ALA A 22 -13.92 33.20 -13.50
C ALA A 22 -12.56 33.88 -13.66
N ALA A 23 -11.82 33.59 -14.74
CA ALA A 23 -10.54 34.25 -15.04
C ALA A 23 -10.69 35.76 -15.29
N ARG A 24 -11.86 36.22 -15.77
CA ARG A 24 -12.18 37.64 -15.92
C ARG A 24 -12.54 38.32 -14.60
N LEU A 25 -13.31 37.64 -13.74
CA LEU A 25 -13.76 38.19 -12.46
C LEU A 25 -12.66 38.15 -11.38
N TYR A 26 -11.81 37.13 -11.44
CA TYR A 26 -10.72 36.90 -10.50
C TYR A 26 -9.40 36.67 -11.25
N PRO A 27 -8.89 37.69 -11.96
CA PRO A 27 -7.63 37.57 -12.68
C PRO A 27 -6.48 37.36 -11.70
N ARG A 28 -5.58 36.44 -12.04
CA ARG A 28 -4.30 36.29 -11.35
C ARG A 28 -3.40 37.48 -11.69
N SER A 29 -2.69 37.98 -10.69
CA SER A 29 -1.64 38.96 -10.92
C SER A 29 -0.52 38.38 -11.80
N ARG A 30 0.29 39.25 -12.38
CA ARG A 30 1.46 38.84 -13.17
C ARG A 30 2.45 38.02 -12.33
N GLU A 31 2.59 38.37 -11.06
CA GLU A 31 3.47 37.66 -10.12
C GLU A 31 2.92 36.27 -9.79
N GLU A 32 1.63 36.15 -9.49
CA GLU A 32 0.97 34.86 -9.23
C GLU A 32 1.04 33.93 -10.45
N THR A 33 0.83 34.47 -11.65
CA THR A 33 0.93 33.71 -12.89
C THR A 33 2.37 33.24 -13.12
N LYS A 34 3.35 34.13 -12.93
CA LYS A 34 4.76 33.78 -13.04
C LYS A 34 5.16 32.73 -12.01
N LYS A 35 4.71 32.84 -10.76
CA LYS A 35 4.97 31.84 -9.71
C LYS A 35 4.36 30.50 -10.14
N ARG A 36 3.08 30.48 -10.52
CA ARG A 36 2.38 29.27 -10.94
C ARG A 36 3.01 28.58 -12.16
N ASP A 37 3.54 29.33 -13.11
CA ASP A 37 4.09 28.72 -14.33
C ASP A 37 5.53 28.21 -14.12
N ASN A 38 6.25 28.72 -13.12
CA ASN A 38 7.65 28.35 -12.85
C ASN A 38 7.82 27.44 -11.61
N GLU A 39 6.87 27.44 -10.68
CA GLU A 39 6.93 26.71 -9.42
C GLU A 39 5.73 25.75 -9.28
N PHE A 40 6.04 24.50 -8.91
CA PHE A 40 5.04 23.50 -8.57
C PHE A 40 5.03 23.28 -7.05
N CYS A 41 3.97 23.77 -6.39
CA CYS A 41 3.70 23.55 -4.98
C CYS A 41 2.54 22.54 -4.85
N LEU A 42 2.83 21.31 -4.41
CA LEU A 42 1.84 20.23 -4.39
C LEU A 42 0.57 20.60 -3.59
N THR A 43 0.75 21.12 -2.38
CA THR A 43 -0.36 21.49 -1.47
C THR A 43 -1.24 22.56 -2.09
N GLU A 44 -0.66 23.60 -2.70
CA GLU A 44 -1.43 24.62 -3.43
C GLU A 44 -2.20 24.01 -4.62
N ARG A 45 -1.62 23.05 -5.35
CA ARG A 45 -2.23 22.49 -6.56
C ARG A 45 -3.34 21.50 -6.29
N VAL A 46 -3.18 20.66 -5.26
CA VAL A 46 -4.19 19.64 -4.96
C VAL A 46 -5.49 20.30 -4.49
N HIS A 47 -5.40 21.40 -3.73
CA HIS A 47 -6.55 22.13 -3.22
C HIS A 47 -7.16 23.15 -4.20
N GLU A 48 -6.49 23.47 -5.33
CA GLU A 48 -6.92 24.51 -6.30
C GLU A 48 -8.35 24.31 -6.81
N ALA A 49 -8.78 23.06 -6.98
CA ALA A 49 -10.09 22.70 -7.52
C ALA A 49 -11.17 22.51 -6.45
N GLU A 50 -10.83 22.57 -5.16
CA GLU A 50 -11.80 22.37 -4.09
C GLU A 50 -12.78 23.54 -3.98
N LEU A 51 -14.04 23.21 -3.67
CA LEU A 51 -15.11 24.18 -3.53
C LEU A 51 -14.77 25.29 -2.52
N SER A 52 -13.98 24.98 -1.49
CA SER A 52 -13.56 25.95 -0.47
C SER A 52 -12.56 26.99 -0.99
N GLN A 53 -11.82 26.68 -2.06
CA GLN A 53 -10.79 27.52 -2.68
C GLN A 53 -11.27 28.23 -3.94
N VAL A 54 -12.24 27.63 -4.65
CA VAL A 54 -12.83 28.20 -5.86
C VAL A 54 -13.69 29.42 -5.51
N LYS A 55 -13.41 30.55 -6.16
CA LYS A 55 -14.18 31.78 -5.98
C LYS A 55 -15.46 31.75 -6.82
N SER A 56 -16.59 32.03 -6.19
CA SER A 56 -17.90 32.21 -6.83
C SER A 56 -18.40 33.65 -6.62
N PRO A 57 -19.01 34.31 -7.63
CA PRO A 57 -19.39 33.81 -8.96
C PRO A 57 -18.28 33.83 -10.05
N PRO A 58 -18.37 33.04 -11.15
CA PRO A 58 -19.49 32.16 -11.50
C PRO A 58 -19.49 30.89 -10.66
N GLU A 59 -20.65 30.25 -10.54
CA GLU A 59 -20.74 28.92 -9.92
C GLU A 59 -19.89 27.91 -10.72
N PRO A 60 -19.07 27.09 -10.05
CA PRO A 60 -18.30 26.06 -10.73
C PRO A 60 -19.25 25.01 -11.33
N ALA A 61 -18.85 24.41 -12.46
CA ALA A 61 -19.63 23.36 -13.11
C ALA A 61 -19.81 22.12 -12.22
N HIS A 62 -18.85 21.86 -11.34
CA HIS A 62 -18.87 20.76 -10.38
C HIS A 62 -18.34 21.22 -9.02
N LYS A 63 -18.82 20.60 -7.95
CA LYS A 63 -18.41 20.85 -6.57
C LYS A 63 -17.51 19.70 -6.11
N TRP A 64 -16.23 19.98 -5.96
CA TRP A 64 -15.24 19.01 -5.45
C TRP A 64 -14.95 19.28 -3.97
N VAL A 65 -15.10 18.26 -3.14
CA VAL A 65 -14.89 18.35 -1.68
C VAL A 65 -14.11 17.13 -1.21
N VAL A 66 -13.04 17.35 -0.45
CA VAL A 66 -12.27 16.30 0.20
C VAL A 66 -12.34 16.48 1.71
N THR A 67 -12.72 15.43 2.43
CA THR A 67 -12.86 15.43 3.89
C THR A 67 -12.05 14.29 4.50
N LEU A 68 -11.52 14.51 5.70
CA LEU A 68 -10.95 13.45 6.52
C LEU A 68 -11.97 13.08 7.60
N GLU A 69 -12.56 11.90 7.46
CA GLU A 69 -13.64 11.39 8.30
C GLU A 69 -13.14 10.19 9.12
N GLU A 70 -13.86 9.83 10.18
CA GLU A 70 -13.56 8.59 10.91
C GLU A 70 -13.75 7.36 9.99
N ASP A 71 -13.01 6.29 10.24
CA ASP A 71 -13.12 5.03 9.49
C ASP A 71 -14.42 4.27 9.74
N THR A 72 -15.40 4.86 10.42
CA THR A 72 -16.65 4.19 10.78
C THR A 72 -17.49 3.82 9.56
N PHE A 73 -18.24 2.73 9.71
CA PHE A 73 -19.20 2.28 8.72
C PHE A 73 -20.23 3.37 8.43
N THR A 74 -20.42 3.66 7.14
CA THR A 74 -21.61 4.36 6.66
C THR A 74 -22.09 3.68 5.40
N GLU A 75 -23.39 3.77 5.14
CA GLU A 75 -23.93 3.13 3.95
C GLU A 75 -23.41 3.77 2.66
N GLU A 76 -23.15 5.08 2.68
CA GLU A 76 -22.53 5.78 1.56
C GLU A 76 -21.14 5.23 1.24
N LYS A 77 -20.31 4.97 2.26
CA LYS A 77 -18.96 4.41 2.08
C LYS A 77 -19.02 2.97 1.55
N TYR A 78 -19.94 2.17 2.09
CA TYR A 78 -20.17 0.79 1.64
C TYR A 78 -20.58 0.72 0.16
N LEU A 79 -21.40 1.64 -0.34
CA LEU A 79 -21.81 1.65 -1.75
C LEU A 79 -20.62 1.88 -2.71
N VAL A 80 -19.62 2.66 -2.31
CA VAL A 80 -18.40 2.81 -3.11
C VAL A 80 -17.56 1.54 -3.07
N TYR A 81 -17.44 0.90 -1.91
CA TYR A 81 -16.77 -0.40 -1.76
C TYR A 81 -17.45 -1.49 -2.59
N GLU A 82 -18.77 -1.64 -2.50
CA GLU A 82 -19.56 -2.62 -3.28
C GLU A 82 -19.34 -2.47 -4.78
N ASN A 83 -19.35 -1.22 -5.27
CA ASN A 83 -19.10 -0.91 -6.67
C ASN A 83 -17.67 -1.27 -7.06
N TYR A 84 -16.69 -0.89 -6.25
CA TYR A 84 -15.28 -1.14 -6.51
C TYR A 84 -14.97 -2.64 -6.56
N GLN A 85 -15.39 -3.41 -5.55
CA GLN A 85 -15.19 -4.87 -5.51
C GLN A 85 -15.82 -5.53 -6.75
N ARG A 86 -17.06 -5.17 -7.10
CA ARG A 86 -17.76 -5.73 -8.26
C ARG A 86 -17.07 -5.43 -9.59
N VAL A 87 -16.61 -4.19 -9.78
CA VAL A 87 -16.11 -3.72 -11.09
C VAL A 87 -14.62 -3.99 -11.27
N VAL A 88 -13.82 -3.86 -10.21
CA VAL A 88 -12.36 -3.96 -10.27
C VAL A 88 -11.87 -5.35 -9.92
N HIS A 89 -12.47 -6.02 -8.92
CA HIS A 89 -12.05 -7.36 -8.49
C HIS A 89 -12.96 -8.49 -9.00
N GLY A 90 -14.21 -8.18 -9.35
CA GLY A 90 -15.16 -9.18 -9.85
C GLY A 90 -15.81 -10.02 -8.76
N ASP A 91 -15.68 -9.62 -7.50
CA ASP A 91 -16.19 -10.33 -6.32
C ASP A 91 -17.70 -10.64 -6.43
N GLU A 92 -18.05 -11.83 -5.97
CA GLU A 92 -19.43 -12.28 -5.89
C GLU A 92 -20.19 -11.55 -4.76
N PRO A 93 -21.54 -11.50 -4.81
CA PRO A 93 -22.34 -10.75 -3.83
C PRO A 93 -22.12 -11.13 -2.35
N HIS A 94 -21.67 -12.35 -2.07
CA HIS A 94 -21.42 -12.83 -0.71
C HIS A 94 -20.07 -12.40 -0.15
N GLU A 95 -19.10 -12.08 -1.00
CA GLU A 95 -17.76 -11.61 -0.61
C GLU A 95 -17.76 -10.11 -0.29
N ARG A 96 -18.67 -9.35 -0.91
CA ARG A 96 -18.78 -7.89 -0.79
C ARG A 96 -19.93 -7.42 0.09
N THR A 97 -20.12 -8.07 1.24
CA THR A 97 -21.17 -7.71 2.22
C THR A 97 -20.81 -6.48 3.07
N ARG A 98 -21.80 -5.87 3.73
CA ARG A 98 -21.57 -4.80 4.73
C ARG A 98 -20.64 -5.24 5.86
N HIS A 99 -20.78 -6.48 6.32
CA HIS A 99 -19.94 -7.04 7.38
C HIS A 99 -18.49 -7.19 6.91
N SER A 100 -18.26 -7.65 5.67
CA SER A 100 -16.92 -7.72 5.10
C SER A 100 -16.26 -6.34 5.05
N PHE A 101 -16.99 -5.31 4.60
CA PHE A 101 -16.51 -3.93 4.56
C PHE A 101 -16.19 -3.39 5.95
N GLU A 102 -17.07 -3.60 6.93
CA GLU A 102 -16.85 -3.14 8.30
C GLU A 102 -15.64 -3.82 8.94
N ARG A 103 -15.53 -5.14 8.79
CA ARG A 103 -14.40 -5.93 9.30
C ARG A 103 -13.08 -5.50 8.66
N PHE A 104 -13.08 -5.25 7.36
CA PHE A 104 -11.86 -4.98 6.60
C PHE A 104 -11.40 -3.52 6.73
N LEU A 105 -12.30 -2.55 6.55
CA LEU A 105 -11.94 -1.15 6.38
C LEU A 105 -12.40 -0.23 7.51
N CYS A 106 -13.27 -0.69 8.42
CA CYS A 106 -13.80 0.13 9.51
C CYS A 106 -13.32 -0.29 10.92
N SER A 107 -12.61 -1.41 11.01
CA SER A 107 -12.19 -2.00 12.28
C SER A 107 -10.68 -1.88 12.49
N SER A 108 -10.23 -0.69 12.94
CA SER A 108 -8.83 -0.47 13.24
C SER A 108 -8.47 -0.69 14.73
N PRO A 109 -7.33 -1.35 15.03
CA PRO A 109 -6.79 -1.40 16.39
C PRO A 109 -6.12 -0.09 16.83
N LEU A 110 -5.91 0.87 15.92
CA LEU A 110 -5.22 2.12 16.21
C LEU A 110 -6.11 3.09 16.99
N GLN A 111 -5.64 3.50 18.16
CA GLN A 111 -6.34 4.48 18.98
C GLN A 111 -6.26 5.88 18.38
N ARG A 112 -7.42 6.50 18.15
CA ARG A 112 -7.50 7.91 17.75
C ARG A 112 -7.06 8.83 18.87
N ARG A 113 -6.06 9.67 18.59
CA ARG A 113 -5.57 10.68 19.54
C ARG A 113 -4.85 11.80 18.83
N VAL A 114 -4.53 12.86 19.57
CA VAL A 114 -3.66 13.93 19.06
C VAL A 114 -2.31 13.84 19.78
N MET A 115 -1.24 13.87 19.01
CA MET A 115 0.13 13.92 19.50
C MET A 115 0.75 15.30 19.21
N VAL A 116 1.62 15.78 20.08
CA VAL A 116 2.50 16.92 19.80
C VAL A 116 3.88 16.37 19.49
N GLY A 117 4.39 16.61 18.28
CA GLY A 117 5.73 16.15 17.92
C GLY A 117 6.85 17.01 18.49
N PRO A 118 8.11 16.59 18.31
CA PRO A 118 9.28 17.35 18.75
C PRO A 118 9.38 18.77 18.15
N ASP A 119 8.75 18.98 17.01
CA ASP A 119 8.64 20.25 16.30
C ASP A 119 7.51 21.15 16.82
N GLY A 120 6.81 20.73 17.88
CA GLY A 120 5.67 21.44 18.46
C GLY A 120 4.37 21.33 17.65
N ARG A 121 4.37 20.63 16.51
CA ARG A 121 3.17 20.47 15.66
C ARG A 121 2.24 19.40 16.22
N LYS A 122 0.94 19.69 16.22
CA LYS A 122 -0.11 18.73 16.57
C LYS A 122 -0.41 17.84 15.37
N ARG A 123 -0.45 16.53 15.59
CA ARG A 123 -0.75 15.51 14.58
C ARG A 123 -1.88 14.62 15.08
N ARG A 124 -2.81 14.27 14.20
CA ARG A 124 -3.82 13.25 14.49
C ARG A 124 -3.18 11.88 14.34
N LEU A 125 -3.56 10.95 15.20
CA LEU A 125 -3.17 9.54 15.11
C LEU A 125 -4.43 8.70 15.04
N GLY A 126 -4.32 7.52 14.44
CA GLY A 126 -5.43 6.58 14.27
C GLY A 126 -5.85 6.44 12.81
N SER A 127 -6.88 5.64 12.58
CA SER A 127 -7.37 5.33 11.23
C SER A 127 -8.51 6.25 10.82
N TYR A 128 -8.52 6.64 9.54
CA TYR A 128 -9.44 7.60 8.97
C TYR A 128 -9.78 7.24 7.52
N HIS A 129 -10.95 7.70 7.06
CA HIS A 129 -11.34 7.69 5.66
C HIS A 129 -11.19 9.09 5.07
N GLN A 130 -10.30 9.24 4.09
CA GLN A 130 -10.27 10.43 3.24
C GLN A 130 -11.34 10.29 2.15
N CYS A 131 -12.43 11.01 2.32
CA CYS A 131 -13.63 10.93 1.50
C CYS A 131 -13.59 11.98 0.38
N TYR A 132 -13.80 11.54 -0.86
CA TYR A 132 -13.76 12.37 -2.05
C TYR A 132 -15.14 12.52 -2.66
N ARG A 133 -15.68 13.75 -2.70
CA ARG A 133 -17.06 14.02 -3.10
C ARG A 133 -17.11 14.90 -4.34
N LEU A 134 -17.86 14.43 -5.33
CA LEU A 134 -18.16 15.17 -6.56
C LEU A 134 -19.66 15.48 -6.58
N ASP A 135 -20.03 16.76 -6.60
CA ASP A 135 -21.41 17.24 -6.56
C ASP A 135 -22.21 16.69 -5.37
N GLY A 136 -21.53 16.49 -4.24
CA GLY A 136 -22.10 15.96 -3.01
C GLY A 136 -22.19 14.43 -2.95
N VAL A 137 -21.81 13.72 -4.02
CA VAL A 137 -21.79 12.25 -4.07
C VAL A 137 -20.39 11.75 -3.72
N LEU A 138 -20.26 10.79 -2.78
CA LEU A 138 -19.00 10.10 -2.52
C LEU A 138 -18.59 9.26 -3.73
N VAL A 139 -17.40 9.53 -4.27
CA VAL A 139 -16.90 8.85 -5.47
C VAL A 139 -15.57 8.14 -5.25
N ALA A 140 -14.85 8.42 -4.16
CA ALA A 140 -13.66 7.66 -3.76
C ALA A 140 -13.42 7.76 -2.26
N ILE A 141 -12.65 6.81 -1.73
CA ILE A 141 -12.24 6.73 -0.33
C ILE A 141 -10.77 6.26 -0.29
N GLY A 142 -9.92 7.04 0.36
CA GLY A 142 -8.61 6.59 0.83
C GLY A 142 -8.72 6.15 2.29
N VAL A 143 -8.32 4.91 2.59
CA VAL A 143 -8.26 4.36 3.94
C VAL A 143 -6.86 4.58 4.47
N LEU A 144 -6.73 5.42 5.50
CA LEU A 144 -5.47 5.95 5.97
C LEU A 144 -5.22 5.63 7.43
N ASP A 145 -4.01 5.18 7.73
CA ASP A 145 -3.48 5.12 9.09
C ASP A 145 -2.55 6.30 9.33
N LEU A 146 -2.93 7.20 10.24
CA LEU A 146 -2.10 8.31 10.66
C LEU A 146 -1.24 7.89 11.84
N LEU A 147 0.06 7.82 11.60
CA LEU A 147 1.08 7.38 12.55
C LEU A 147 1.99 8.55 12.95
N PRO A 148 2.80 8.41 14.02
CA PRO A 148 3.60 9.53 14.54
C PRO A 148 4.47 10.27 13.53
N GLN A 149 4.91 9.59 12.47
CA GLN A 149 5.77 10.16 11.43
C GLN A 149 5.26 9.91 10.00
N SER A 150 4.13 9.24 9.81
CA SER A 150 3.70 8.83 8.47
C SER A 150 2.19 8.85 8.27
N VAL A 151 1.80 9.16 7.03
CA VAL A 151 0.49 8.82 6.47
C VAL A 151 0.64 7.48 5.76
N SER A 152 0.01 6.42 6.28
CA SER A 152 0.03 5.09 5.66
C SER A 152 -1.23 4.89 4.83
N SER A 153 -1.04 4.65 3.53
CA SER A 153 -2.11 4.36 2.57
C SER A 153 -2.45 2.87 2.64
N VAL A 154 -3.52 2.54 3.36
CA VAL A 154 -3.92 1.15 3.61
C VAL A 154 -4.68 0.60 2.41
N TYR A 155 -5.67 1.35 1.93
CA TYR A 155 -6.50 0.95 0.80
C TYR A 155 -7.05 2.17 0.08
N PHE A 156 -7.31 2.06 -1.22
CA PHE A 156 -7.95 3.13 -1.98
C PHE A 156 -9.00 2.53 -2.89
N LEU A 157 -10.24 3.00 -2.76
CA LEU A 157 -11.38 2.50 -3.52
C LEU A 157 -12.16 3.66 -4.14
N TYR A 158 -12.77 3.42 -5.29
CA TYR A 158 -13.47 4.45 -6.04
C TYR A 158 -14.64 3.90 -6.84
N HIS A 159 -15.61 4.77 -7.12
CA HIS A 159 -16.73 4.45 -7.97
C HIS A 159 -16.31 4.48 -9.45
N GLU A 160 -16.84 3.57 -10.27
CA GLU A 160 -16.52 3.45 -11.70
C GLU A 160 -16.70 4.75 -12.50
N SER A 161 -17.61 5.63 -12.05
CA SER A 161 -17.90 6.93 -12.66
C SER A 161 -16.69 7.88 -12.73
N VAL A 162 -15.69 7.69 -11.87
CA VAL A 162 -14.47 8.51 -11.86
C VAL A 162 -13.24 7.79 -12.38
N HIS A 163 -13.36 6.53 -12.82
CA HIS A 163 -12.23 5.70 -13.27
C HIS A 163 -11.34 6.40 -14.30
N ARG A 164 -11.94 7.08 -15.29
CA ARG A 164 -11.25 7.82 -16.36
C ARG A 164 -10.32 8.95 -15.88
N PHE A 165 -10.43 9.36 -14.62
CA PHE A 165 -9.66 10.45 -14.03
C PHE A 165 -8.46 9.97 -13.18
N ALA A 166 -8.15 8.66 -13.24
CA ALA A 166 -7.06 8.05 -12.46
C ALA A 166 -7.12 8.38 -10.96
N PRO A 167 -8.24 8.10 -10.28
CA PRO A 167 -8.50 8.55 -8.91
C PRO A 167 -7.45 8.07 -7.91
N GLY A 168 -6.84 6.89 -8.10
CA GLY A 168 -5.75 6.42 -7.23
C GLY A 168 -4.50 7.30 -7.28
N LYS A 169 -4.16 7.88 -8.45
CA LYS A 169 -3.04 8.83 -8.55
C LYS A 169 -3.37 10.15 -7.87
N LEU A 170 -4.62 10.62 -8.01
CA LEU A 170 -5.11 11.80 -7.31
C LEU A 170 -5.10 11.59 -5.80
N GLY A 171 -5.54 10.42 -5.33
CA GLY A 171 -5.52 10.03 -3.93
C GLY A 171 -4.13 10.09 -3.33
N ALA A 172 -3.14 9.48 -3.99
CA ALA A 172 -1.75 9.57 -3.58
C ALA A 172 -1.25 11.02 -3.44
N LEU A 173 -1.61 11.93 -4.36
CA LEU A 173 -1.22 13.33 -4.27
C LEU A 173 -1.85 14.03 -3.06
N TYR A 174 -3.10 13.72 -2.74
CA TYR A 174 -3.81 14.22 -1.56
C TYR A 174 -3.22 13.69 -0.26
N GLU A 175 -2.85 12.41 -0.21
CA GLU A 175 -2.22 11.79 0.95
C GLU A 175 -0.81 12.35 1.21
N ILE A 176 -0.03 12.59 0.15
CA ILE A 176 1.27 13.26 0.26
C ILE A 176 1.10 14.71 0.70
N ALA A 177 0.10 15.43 0.17
CA ALA A 177 -0.22 16.78 0.62
C ALA A 177 -0.59 16.80 2.12
N LEU A 178 -1.45 15.88 2.56
CA LEU A 178 -1.80 15.68 3.97
C LEU A 178 -0.54 15.43 4.81
N ALA A 179 0.40 14.60 4.32
CA ALA A 179 1.66 14.35 5.01
C ALA A 179 2.45 15.65 5.23
N VAL A 180 2.61 16.45 4.17
CA VAL A 180 3.34 17.73 4.22
C VAL A 180 2.66 18.73 5.16
N GLU A 181 1.34 18.88 5.08
CA GLU A 181 0.57 19.92 5.79
C GLU A 181 0.48 19.65 7.28
N ASP A 182 0.10 18.43 7.66
CA ASP A 182 0.01 18.01 9.06
C ASP A 182 1.40 17.68 9.64
N GLY A 183 2.46 17.75 8.81
CA GLY A 183 3.84 17.54 9.23
C GLY A 183 4.18 16.08 9.53
N TYR A 184 3.50 15.12 8.90
CA TYR A 184 4.01 13.76 8.81
C TYR A 184 5.23 13.75 7.88
N ARG A 185 6.30 13.09 8.31
CA ARG A 185 7.57 13.08 7.57
C ARG A 185 7.49 12.20 6.33
N TRP A 186 6.65 11.17 6.35
CA TRP A 186 6.62 10.12 5.35
C TRP A 186 5.20 9.87 4.85
N TRP A 187 5.11 9.47 3.58
CA TRP A 187 3.94 8.81 3.02
C TRP A 187 4.33 7.36 2.73
N TYR A 188 3.56 6.41 3.26
CA TYR A 188 3.83 4.98 3.13
C TYR A 188 2.75 4.34 2.26
N PRO A 189 3.03 4.09 0.96
CA PRO A 189 2.05 3.53 0.04
C PRO A 189 1.95 1.99 0.11
N GLY A 190 2.42 1.37 1.19
CA GLY A 190 2.49 -0.08 1.34
C GLY A 190 3.65 -0.71 0.54
N PHE A 191 3.57 -2.03 0.35
CA PHE A 191 4.63 -2.81 -0.31
C PHE A 191 4.87 -2.39 -1.76
N TYR A 192 6.10 -2.60 -2.22
CA TYR A 192 6.48 -2.44 -3.62
C TYR A 192 7.11 -3.73 -4.14
N ILE A 193 6.40 -4.38 -5.06
CA ILE A 193 6.86 -5.58 -5.77
C ILE A 193 7.23 -5.15 -7.18
N HIS A 194 8.52 -5.19 -7.50
CA HIS A 194 9.05 -4.64 -8.76
C HIS A 194 8.44 -5.29 -10.01
N SER A 195 8.20 -6.60 -9.95
CA SER A 195 7.59 -7.37 -11.04
C SER A 195 6.08 -7.16 -11.18
N CYS A 196 5.40 -6.52 -10.22
CA CYS A 196 3.95 -6.31 -10.23
C CYS A 196 3.57 -5.03 -11.01
N PRO A 197 2.88 -5.13 -12.17
CA PRO A 197 2.50 -3.96 -12.95
C PRO A 197 1.59 -2.99 -12.18
N LYS A 198 0.67 -3.53 -11.35
CA LYS A 198 -0.25 -2.74 -10.51
C LYS A 198 0.49 -1.88 -9.47
N MET A 199 1.72 -2.23 -9.09
CA MET A 199 2.52 -1.48 -8.12
C MET A 199 3.52 -0.50 -8.75
N LYS A 200 3.74 -0.56 -10.06
CA LYS A 200 4.77 0.22 -10.74
C LYS A 200 4.59 1.73 -10.59
N TYR A 201 3.35 2.22 -10.49
CA TYR A 201 3.07 3.64 -10.32
C TYR A 201 3.66 4.22 -9.03
N LYS A 202 3.91 3.39 -8.00
CA LYS A 202 4.42 3.86 -6.71
C LYS A 202 5.78 4.54 -6.87
N ILE A 203 6.64 4.11 -7.78
CA ILE A 203 8.00 4.68 -7.96
C ILE A 203 8.01 6.09 -8.59
N ASP A 204 6.87 6.57 -9.08
CA ASP A 204 6.77 7.88 -9.71
C ASP A 204 6.79 9.03 -8.68
N TYR A 205 6.55 8.73 -7.39
CA TYR A 205 6.45 9.72 -6.30
C TYR A 205 7.78 9.94 -5.56
N GLY A 206 8.84 10.32 -6.28
CA GLY A 206 10.17 10.51 -5.69
C GLY A 206 10.33 11.79 -4.86
N PRO A 207 11.33 11.85 -3.95
CA PRO A 207 12.27 10.79 -3.60
C PRO A 207 11.65 9.71 -2.69
N GLN A 208 12.12 8.47 -2.81
CA GLN A 208 11.58 7.31 -2.07
C GLN A 208 12.68 6.49 -1.43
N TYR A 209 12.29 5.76 -0.40
CA TYR A 209 13.12 4.79 0.26
C TYR A 209 12.42 3.44 0.26
N ILE A 210 13.19 2.36 0.11
CA ILE A 210 12.74 0.98 0.24
C ILE A 210 13.47 0.32 1.41
N LEU A 211 12.76 -0.53 2.14
CA LEU A 211 13.33 -1.27 3.26
C LEU A 211 14.09 -2.48 2.73
N ASP A 212 15.37 -2.61 3.11
CA ASP A 212 16.13 -3.84 2.89
C ASP A 212 15.61 -4.93 3.84
N PRO A 213 15.18 -6.10 3.34
CA PRO A 213 14.53 -7.12 4.15
C PRO A 213 15.45 -7.81 5.16
N ASP A 214 16.77 -7.83 4.91
CA ASP A 214 17.73 -8.53 5.79
C ASP A 214 18.30 -7.60 6.86
N THR A 215 18.65 -6.38 6.46
CA THR A 215 19.29 -5.38 7.36
C THR A 215 18.29 -4.49 8.07
N LEU A 216 17.05 -4.40 7.55
CA LEU A 216 16.00 -3.49 8.01
C LEU A 216 16.38 -2.00 7.89
N ASP A 217 17.36 -1.69 7.03
CA ASP A 217 17.76 -0.34 6.73
C ASP A 217 16.95 0.23 5.55
N TRP A 218 16.54 1.50 5.68
CA TRP A 218 15.89 2.23 4.60
C TRP A 218 16.94 2.75 3.60
N ARG A 219 16.80 2.38 2.33
CA ARG A 219 17.71 2.79 1.24
C ARG A 219 16.99 3.61 0.18
N LEU A 220 17.67 4.61 -0.38
CA LEU A 220 17.12 5.42 -1.47
C LEU A 220 16.79 4.52 -2.66
N LEU A 221 15.54 4.57 -3.13
CA LEU A 221 15.10 3.85 -4.32
C LEU A 221 15.55 4.60 -5.56
N ASP A 222 16.78 4.34 -5.99
CA ASP A 222 17.38 4.90 -7.20
C ASP A 222 17.45 3.88 -8.34
N LYS A 223 18.05 4.27 -9.46
CA LYS A 223 18.21 3.40 -10.63
C LYS A 223 19.01 2.13 -10.33
N ARG A 224 19.94 2.19 -9.38
CA ARG A 224 20.78 1.06 -9.00
C ARG A 224 19.94 0.02 -8.27
N ILE A 225 19.20 0.45 -7.24
CA ILE A 225 18.29 -0.44 -6.51
C ILE A 225 17.24 -1.03 -7.45
N LEU A 226 16.66 -0.24 -8.36
CA LEU A 226 15.71 -0.76 -9.35
C LEU A 226 16.33 -1.83 -10.28
N SER A 227 17.62 -1.70 -10.62
CA SER A 227 18.30 -2.72 -11.43
C SER A 227 18.55 -4.03 -10.68
N ILE A 228 18.75 -3.96 -9.35
CA ILE A 228 18.87 -5.14 -8.48
C ILE A 228 17.52 -5.85 -8.41
N LEU A 229 16.45 -5.10 -8.11
CA LEU A 229 15.07 -5.64 -8.04
C LEU A 229 14.55 -6.22 -9.37
N ALA A 230 15.19 -5.88 -10.50
CA ALA A 230 14.85 -6.43 -11.81
C ALA A 230 15.48 -7.80 -12.09
N LYS A 231 16.54 -8.19 -11.36
CA LYS A 231 17.27 -9.45 -11.59
C LYS A 231 16.62 -10.62 -10.87
N ASP A 232 16.29 -10.42 -9.59
CA ASP A 232 15.89 -11.50 -8.70
C ASP A 232 14.62 -11.12 -7.91
N THR A 233 13.80 -12.12 -7.59
CA THR A 233 12.55 -11.94 -6.84
C THR A 233 12.78 -11.68 -5.35
N TYR A 234 13.97 -12.00 -4.84
CA TYR A 234 14.42 -11.68 -3.48
C TYR A 234 15.91 -11.36 -3.50
N THR A 235 16.30 -10.23 -2.93
CA THR A 235 17.70 -9.82 -2.86
C THR A 235 17.93 -8.90 -1.68
N SER A 236 18.99 -9.20 -0.91
CA SER A 236 19.56 -8.23 0.01
C SER A 236 20.08 -7.04 -0.78
N LEU A 237 19.51 -5.85 -0.55
CA LEU A 237 19.99 -4.64 -1.22
C LEU A 237 21.40 -4.28 -0.74
N SER A 238 21.77 -4.70 0.47
CA SER A 238 23.09 -4.54 1.06
C SER A 238 24.17 -5.36 0.33
N GLU A 239 23.93 -6.66 0.13
CA GLU A 239 24.89 -7.57 -0.51
C GLU A 239 25.03 -7.27 -2.01
N ALA A 240 23.92 -7.08 -2.72
CA ALA A 240 23.96 -6.74 -4.15
C ALA A 240 24.62 -5.37 -4.42
N SER A 241 24.58 -4.45 -3.45
CA SER A 241 25.30 -3.18 -3.56
C SER A 241 26.82 -3.28 -3.32
N ASN A 242 27.31 -4.37 -2.74
CA ASN A 242 28.75 -4.60 -2.56
C ASN A 242 29.37 -5.32 -3.76
N GLU A 243 28.62 -6.20 -4.42
CA GLU A 243 29.09 -6.96 -5.59
C GLU A 243 29.40 -6.06 -6.80
N ASP A 244 28.58 -5.04 -7.06
CA ASP A 244 28.78 -4.02 -8.10
C ASP A 244 30.06 -3.17 -7.91
N ILE A 245 30.65 -3.11 -6.70
CA ILE A 245 31.93 -2.42 -6.46
C ILE A 245 33.11 -3.31 -6.88
N SER A 246 32.90 -4.64 -6.93
CA SER A 246 33.94 -5.62 -7.23
C SER A 246 34.03 -6.01 -8.71
N GLU A 247 32.99 -5.75 -9.51
CA GLU A 247 33.01 -5.96 -10.96
C GLU A 247 33.10 -4.64 -11.74
N SER A 248 34.33 -4.13 -11.89
CA SER A 248 34.70 -3.33 -13.06
C SER A 248 35.53 -4.19 -13.99
N PRO A 249 35.09 -4.36 -15.26
CA PRO A 249 36.05 -4.09 -16.31
C PRO A 249 35.47 -3.32 -17.51
N ALA A 250 36.30 -2.37 -17.94
CA ALA A 250 36.60 -1.97 -19.32
C ALA A 250 35.49 -1.37 -20.20
N ILE A 251 35.66 -0.07 -20.40
CA ILE A 251 35.19 0.75 -21.52
C ILE A 251 35.42 0.02 -22.86
N SER A 252 34.35 -0.14 -23.64
CA SER A 252 34.42 -0.34 -25.09
C SER A 252 33.28 0.43 -25.75
N SER A 253 33.69 1.49 -26.45
CA SER A 253 32.88 2.38 -27.28
C SER A 253 32.24 1.66 -28.48
N ALA A 254 30.93 1.83 -28.66
CA ALA A 254 30.29 1.81 -29.97
C ALA A 254 29.04 2.70 -29.93
N GLU A 255 29.04 3.74 -30.76
CA GLU A 255 27.95 4.71 -30.95
C GLU A 255 26.82 4.17 -31.86
N PRO A 256 25.66 4.86 -31.92
CA PRO A 256 24.35 4.25 -32.13
C PRO A 256 23.87 4.30 -33.59
N THR A 257 23.03 3.35 -33.97
CA THR A 257 22.20 3.48 -35.17
C THR A 257 20.76 3.86 -34.80
N ASN A 258 20.40 5.09 -35.17
CA ASN A 258 19.03 5.58 -35.26
C ASN A 258 18.18 4.67 -36.16
N ASN A 259 16.96 4.35 -35.71
CA ASN A 259 15.79 4.34 -36.59
C ASN A 259 14.54 4.61 -35.76
N ALA A 260 13.94 5.76 -36.01
CA ALA A 260 12.58 6.09 -35.62
C ALA A 260 11.60 5.39 -36.59
N ALA A 261 10.57 4.77 -36.06
CA ALA A 261 9.32 4.54 -36.77
C ALA A 261 8.17 4.51 -35.76
N ASP A 262 7.24 5.45 -35.97
CA ASP A 262 5.89 5.50 -35.41
C ASP A 262 5.24 4.12 -35.37
N ARG A 263 4.72 3.74 -34.20
CA ARG A 263 3.55 2.86 -34.08
C ARG A 263 2.69 3.32 -32.92
N ASP A 264 1.43 3.57 -33.24
CA ASP A 264 0.35 3.94 -32.35
C ASP A 264 0.23 2.97 -31.16
N MET A 265 0.09 3.54 -29.96
CA MET A 265 -0.18 2.83 -28.72
C MET A 265 -1.67 2.46 -28.65
N GLU A 266 -2.01 1.26 -29.09
CA GLU A 266 -3.22 0.57 -28.63
C GLU A 266 -2.95 -0.10 -27.28
N MET A 267 -3.72 0.29 -26.27
CA MET A 267 -3.72 -0.30 -24.93
C MET A 267 -4.30 -1.73 -25.01
N PRO A 268 -3.57 -2.77 -24.58
CA PRO A 268 -4.13 -4.11 -24.55
C PRO A 268 -5.08 -4.26 -23.37
N THR A 269 -6.22 -4.89 -23.64
CA THR A 269 -7.18 -5.41 -22.67
C THR A 269 -6.47 -6.29 -21.65
N SER A 270 -6.52 -5.91 -20.38
CA SER A 270 -5.96 -6.69 -19.28
C SER A 270 -6.84 -7.90 -18.98
N SER A 271 -6.45 -9.07 -19.48
CA SER A 271 -6.73 -10.34 -18.80
C SER A 271 -5.85 -10.38 -17.55
N ASP A 272 -6.48 -10.23 -16.40
CA ASP A 272 -5.85 -10.07 -15.10
C ASP A 272 -5.69 -11.44 -14.45
N ASP A 273 -4.53 -12.06 -14.64
CA ASP A 273 -4.08 -13.19 -13.82
C ASP A 273 -3.37 -12.57 -12.61
N SER A 274 -4.11 -12.45 -11.50
CA SER A 274 -3.59 -11.87 -10.26
C SER A 274 -2.77 -12.91 -9.49
N PRO A 275 -1.64 -12.54 -8.85
CA PRO A 275 -1.30 -13.15 -7.57
C PRO A 275 -2.22 -12.54 -6.52
N GLU A 276 -3.06 -13.38 -5.92
CA GLU A 276 -4.02 -13.04 -4.88
C GLU A 276 -3.32 -12.33 -3.70
N ASP A 277 -3.71 -11.08 -3.45
CA ASP A 277 -3.55 -10.40 -2.15
C ASP A 277 -4.98 -10.27 -1.56
N THR A 278 -5.57 -11.43 -1.25
CA THR A 278 -6.84 -11.55 -0.52
C THR A 278 -6.52 -11.76 0.96
N SER A 279 -6.72 -10.73 1.79
CA SER A 279 -6.88 -10.91 3.24
C SER A 279 -8.35 -11.19 3.60
N ALA A 280 -9.00 -12.06 2.81
CA ALA A 280 -10.30 -12.60 3.09
C ALA A 280 -10.09 -14.07 3.49
N ASP A 281 -10.06 -14.32 4.80
CA ASP A 281 -10.26 -15.67 5.35
C ASP A 281 -11.65 -16.16 4.89
N GLU A 282 -11.67 -16.94 3.82
CA GLU A 282 -12.70 -17.93 3.55
C GLU A 282 -12.02 -19.31 3.47
N ASP A 283 -12.53 -20.25 4.27
CA ASP A 283 -12.09 -21.63 4.43
C ASP A 283 -12.25 -22.43 3.11
N ALA A 284 -11.43 -22.15 2.11
CA ALA A 284 -11.02 -23.17 1.16
C ALA A 284 -9.92 -23.98 1.84
N GLU A 285 -10.11 -25.30 1.99
CA GLU A 285 -9.03 -26.23 2.34
C GLU A 285 -8.02 -26.30 1.17
N ASP A 286 -7.35 -25.18 0.87
CA ASP A 286 -6.10 -25.21 0.16
C ASP A 286 -5.14 -25.99 1.05
N VAL A 287 -4.76 -27.18 0.59
CA VAL A 287 -3.73 -27.97 1.22
C VAL A 287 -2.43 -27.18 1.05
N TYR A 288 -2.18 -26.25 1.98
CA TYR A 288 -0.93 -25.50 2.06
C TYR A 288 0.19 -26.54 2.06
N ASP A 289 0.97 -26.59 0.99
CA ASP A 289 2.20 -27.39 0.98
C ASP A 289 3.13 -26.84 2.07
N SER A 290 4.05 -27.69 2.55
CA SER A 290 4.91 -27.31 3.67
C SER A 290 5.64 -25.98 3.42
N LEU A 291 5.65 -25.08 4.39
CA LEU A 291 6.46 -23.85 4.39
C LEU A 291 7.94 -24.13 4.13
N PHE A 292 8.44 -25.31 4.52
CA PHE A 292 9.82 -25.71 4.21
C PHE A 292 10.08 -26.00 2.74
N ARG A 293 9.01 -26.27 1.96
CA ARG A 293 9.06 -26.41 0.51
C ARG A 293 8.75 -25.10 -0.19
N SER A 294 8.10 -24.17 0.51
CA SER A 294 7.98 -22.82 0.04
C SER A 294 9.39 -22.28 -0.20
N LYS A 295 9.64 -21.71 -1.38
CA LYS A 295 10.88 -20.97 -1.63
C LYS A 295 10.79 -19.57 -1.01
N MET A 296 10.03 -19.43 0.08
CA MET A 296 9.90 -18.16 0.78
C MET A 296 11.24 -17.83 1.43
N PRO A 297 11.84 -16.69 1.06
CA PRO A 297 13.07 -16.23 1.69
C PRO A 297 12.87 -15.98 3.19
N GLY A 298 13.95 -16.15 3.96
CA GLY A 298 13.94 -15.95 5.43
C GLY A 298 13.42 -17.15 6.24
N ILE A 299 12.75 -18.12 5.62
CA ILE A 299 12.31 -19.34 6.32
C ILE A 299 13.51 -20.24 6.59
N ALA A 300 13.73 -20.56 7.87
CA ALA A 300 14.78 -21.49 8.27
C ALA A 300 14.58 -22.87 7.61
N SER A 301 15.66 -23.45 7.08
CA SER A 301 15.58 -24.73 6.38
C SER A 301 15.29 -25.88 7.36
N VAL A 302 14.71 -26.98 6.87
CA VAL A 302 14.47 -28.20 7.68
C VAL A 302 15.74 -28.64 8.41
N ALA A 303 16.88 -28.63 7.71
CA ALA A 303 18.16 -29.04 8.28
C ALA A 303 18.61 -28.13 9.43
N SER A 304 18.30 -26.83 9.36
CA SER A 304 18.57 -25.89 10.46
C SER A 304 17.63 -26.15 11.62
N MET A 305 16.34 -26.36 11.35
CA MET A 305 15.33 -26.65 12.38
C MET A 305 15.60 -27.96 13.12
N GLU A 306 16.17 -28.98 12.47
CA GLU A 306 16.56 -30.25 13.10
C GLU A 306 17.67 -30.08 14.16
N THR A 307 18.40 -28.96 14.16
CA THR A 307 19.43 -28.68 15.17
C THR A 307 18.90 -27.96 16.41
N LEU A 308 17.66 -27.47 16.36
CA LEU A 308 17.05 -26.70 17.44
C LEU A 308 16.31 -27.59 18.42
N ASP A 309 16.30 -27.15 19.68
CA ASP A 309 15.55 -27.83 20.73
C ASP A 309 14.08 -27.39 20.72
N LEU A 310 13.26 -28.18 20.03
CA LEU A 310 11.82 -27.98 19.97
C LEU A 310 11.08 -28.68 21.12
N ASP A 311 11.76 -29.38 22.02
CA ASP A 311 11.13 -30.23 23.04
C ASP A 311 10.57 -29.41 24.22
N HIS A 312 10.97 -28.14 24.34
CA HIS A 312 10.63 -27.26 25.47
C HIS A 312 9.84 -26.01 25.06
N ILE A 313 9.08 -26.07 23.95
CA ILE A 313 8.18 -24.97 23.58
C ILE A 313 6.95 -25.00 24.48
N VAL A 314 6.62 -23.86 25.08
CA VAL A 314 5.52 -23.73 26.03
C VAL A 314 4.17 -23.82 25.33
N LEU A 315 3.27 -24.64 25.88
CA LEU A 315 1.91 -24.88 25.42
C LEU A 315 0.90 -24.48 26.50
N ARG A 316 -0.14 -23.76 26.09
CA ARG A 316 -1.33 -23.53 26.90
C ARG A 316 -2.52 -24.27 26.29
N ILE A 317 -2.94 -25.36 26.95
CA ILE A 317 -4.00 -26.25 26.46
C ILE A 317 -5.35 -25.93 27.11
N PHE A 318 -5.33 -25.49 28.37
CA PHE A 318 -6.54 -25.19 29.14
C PHE A 318 -6.66 -23.70 29.47
N PRO A 319 -7.88 -23.13 29.53
CA PRO A 319 -8.09 -21.74 29.93
C PRO A 319 -7.49 -21.44 31.31
N THR A 320 -7.61 -22.39 32.22
CA THR A 320 -7.03 -22.40 33.56
C THR A 320 -6.29 -23.72 33.76
N GLY A 321 -5.09 -23.66 34.33
CA GLY A 321 -4.26 -24.85 34.54
C GLY A 321 -2.77 -24.58 34.38
N PRO A 322 -1.93 -25.61 34.54
CA PRO A 322 -0.51 -25.51 34.29
C PRO A 322 -0.22 -25.32 32.80
N LEU A 323 0.95 -24.75 32.51
CA LEU A 323 1.55 -24.79 31.18
C LEU A 323 2.24 -26.13 30.98
N PHE A 324 2.26 -26.59 29.73
CA PHE A 324 2.93 -27.83 29.33
C PHE A 324 4.06 -27.50 28.37
N GLU A 325 4.97 -28.45 28.16
CA GLU A 325 5.97 -28.38 27.12
C GLU A 325 5.59 -29.29 25.96
N THR A 326 6.12 -29.03 24.77
CA THR A 326 5.92 -29.90 23.60
C THR A 326 6.33 -31.33 23.84
N SER A 327 7.38 -31.58 24.63
CA SER A 327 7.80 -32.92 25.04
C SER A 327 6.81 -33.67 25.92
N ASP A 328 5.84 -32.99 26.55
CA ASP A 328 4.76 -33.62 27.32
C ASP A 328 3.70 -34.27 26.41
N LEU A 329 3.70 -33.97 25.11
CA LEU A 329 2.74 -34.54 24.17
C LEU A 329 3.08 -36.00 23.87
N VAL A 330 2.09 -36.89 24.01
CA VAL A 330 2.24 -38.36 23.86
C VAL A 330 2.91 -38.76 22.53
N GLY A 331 2.60 -38.05 21.43
CA GLY A 331 3.15 -38.32 20.10
C GLY A 331 4.48 -37.64 19.80
N TRP A 332 5.01 -36.77 20.68
CA TRP A 332 6.11 -35.87 20.34
C TRP A 332 7.40 -36.59 19.97
N ARG A 333 7.81 -37.57 20.79
CA ARG A 333 9.07 -38.31 20.62
C ARG A 333 9.09 -39.20 19.37
N HIS A 334 7.91 -39.58 18.87
CA HIS A 334 7.76 -40.41 17.69
C HIS A 334 7.46 -39.59 16.43
N SER A 335 7.23 -38.29 16.57
CA SER A 335 6.96 -37.37 15.47
C SER A 335 8.26 -36.85 14.86
N ASN A 336 8.24 -36.56 13.57
CA ASN A 336 9.37 -36.05 12.81
C ASN A 336 9.02 -34.69 12.17
N ILE A 337 9.99 -33.77 12.16
CA ILE A 337 9.89 -32.49 11.45
C ILE A 337 9.66 -32.69 9.95
N ARG A 338 10.01 -33.83 9.36
CA ARG A 338 9.83 -34.11 7.93
C ARG A 338 8.47 -34.67 7.56
N GLU A 339 7.64 -35.02 8.54
CA GLU A 339 6.32 -35.62 8.31
C GLU A 339 5.23 -34.55 8.33
N PRO A 340 4.60 -34.20 7.18
CA PRO A 340 3.73 -33.02 7.09
C PRO A 340 2.51 -33.03 8.01
N SER A 341 1.99 -34.21 8.36
CA SER A 341 0.84 -34.40 9.25
C SER A 341 1.20 -34.36 10.74
N GLY A 342 2.48 -34.27 11.09
CA GLY A 342 2.95 -34.33 12.47
C GLY A 342 2.92 -32.98 13.18
N ILE A 343 2.51 -32.96 14.45
CA ILE A 343 2.55 -31.73 15.29
C ILE A 343 3.96 -31.13 15.40
N LYS A 344 5.01 -31.96 15.36
CA LYS A 344 6.40 -31.50 15.38
C LYS A 344 6.77 -30.75 14.09
N HIS A 345 6.24 -31.18 12.94
CA HIS A 345 6.37 -30.47 11.68
C HIS A 345 5.65 -29.11 11.73
N SER A 346 4.39 -29.08 12.18
CA SER A 346 3.62 -27.83 12.30
C SER A 346 4.30 -26.79 13.22
N ILE A 347 4.78 -27.23 14.39
CA ILE A 347 5.49 -26.34 15.32
C ILE A 347 6.83 -25.89 14.72
N ALA A 348 7.59 -26.79 14.08
CA ALA A 348 8.84 -26.41 13.42
C ALA A 348 8.62 -25.37 12.32
N GLN A 349 7.55 -25.51 11.53
CA GLN A 349 7.19 -24.51 10.50
C GLN A 349 6.86 -23.16 11.11
N LEU A 350 6.09 -23.15 12.21
CA LEU A 350 5.76 -21.92 12.92
C LEU A 350 7.02 -21.22 13.46
N ILE A 351 7.93 -21.96 14.13
CA ILE A 351 9.19 -21.40 14.63
C ILE A 351 10.08 -20.93 13.48
N ALA A 352 10.15 -21.68 12.38
CA ALA A 352 10.91 -21.28 11.20
C ALA A 352 10.39 -19.99 10.56
N ALA A 353 9.08 -19.76 10.59
CA ALA A 353 8.44 -18.56 10.07
C ALA A 353 8.55 -17.37 11.04
N MET A 354 8.46 -17.61 12.34
CA MET A 354 8.58 -16.55 13.37
C MET A 354 10.02 -16.10 13.60
N GLY A 355 10.99 -16.98 13.39
CA GLY A 355 12.39 -16.76 13.72
C GLY A 355 12.84 -17.67 14.90
N PRO A 356 13.85 -18.53 14.69
CA PRO A 356 14.41 -19.37 15.76
C PRO A 356 14.89 -18.62 17.00
N ASP A 357 15.30 -17.36 16.86
CA ASP A 357 15.76 -16.48 17.94
C ASP A 357 14.64 -16.06 18.91
N LEU A 358 13.37 -16.21 18.49
CA LEU A 358 12.20 -15.91 19.32
C LEU A 358 11.66 -17.14 20.07
N MET A 359 12.25 -18.32 19.86
CA MET A 359 11.74 -19.60 20.37
C MET A 359 11.45 -19.57 21.89
N ASP A 360 12.35 -18.99 22.68
CA ASP A 360 12.23 -18.88 24.15
C ASP A 360 11.16 -17.88 24.63
N ARG A 361 10.54 -17.14 23.71
CA ARG A 361 9.53 -16.11 23.98
C ARG A 361 8.14 -16.51 23.49
N ILE A 362 8.00 -17.72 22.94
CA ILE A 362 6.77 -18.19 22.33
C ILE A 362 6.00 -19.07 23.31
N CYS A 363 4.70 -18.85 23.38
CA CYS A 363 3.74 -19.74 24.03
C CYS A 363 2.61 -20.03 23.05
N LEU A 364 2.38 -21.31 22.75
CA LEU A 364 1.32 -21.73 21.84
C LEU A 364 0.02 -21.88 22.61
N ASP A 365 -0.90 -20.94 22.41
CA ASP A 365 -2.23 -20.97 23.03
C ASP A 365 -3.21 -21.77 22.15
N LEU A 366 -3.46 -23.02 22.56
CA LEU A 366 -4.37 -23.95 21.88
C LEU A 366 -5.76 -23.98 22.54
N VAL A 367 -6.06 -23.03 23.43
CA VAL A 367 -7.37 -22.93 24.06
C VAL A 367 -8.41 -22.51 23.03
N ARG A 368 -9.41 -23.38 22.79
CA ARG A 368 -10.57 -23.04 21.97
C ARG A 368 -11.30 -21.83 22.56
N ARG A 369 -11.28 -20.70 21.84
CA ARG A 369 -12.16 -19.58 22.14
C ARG A 369 -13.58 -19.97 21.72
N GLN A 370 -14.52 -19.98 22.67
CA GLN A 370 -15.93 -19.97 22.30
C GLN A 370 -16.22 -18.59 21.70
N VAL A 371 -16.43 -18.54 20.40
CA VAL A 371 -16.85 -17.34 19.65
C VAL A 371 -18.35 -17.18 19.79
#